data_AF-A0A2S0XQY3-F1
#
_entry.id   AF-A0A2S0XQY3-F1
#
_cell.length_a   1.000
_cell.length_b   1.000
_cell.length_c   1.000
_cell.angle_alpha   90.00
_cell.angle_beta   90.00
_cell.angle_gamma   90.00
#
_symmetry.space_group_name_H-M   'P 1'
#
loop_
_entity.id
_entity.type
_entity.pdbx_description
1 polymer ?
#
loop_
_entity_poly.entity_id
_entity_poly.type
_entity_poly.pdbx_seq_one_letter_code
_entity_poly.pdbx_strand_id
1 'polypeptide(L)'
;MGNTRVAENRSKPDQYLLRLPAGLKDRIKAYAEYQGRSMNEEIIRILEREFPEPWQAGDRFDEIFSMLSVLQRGKSGREDVAKLVAELKETIVGIYSGRVQGLDDDTRRRISKQYEEWQEREFEYEQDIASEEYDAVEDESLRRTGRSEKFVYPNGTVGPQHEWQPVERGEGTPSVDDPFEDPFEDDKK
;
A
#
# COMPACT_ATOMS: atom_id res chain seq x y z
N MET A 1 -21.97 1.50 56.86
CA MET A 1 -22.07 1.24 55.41
C MET A 1 -21.85 2.55 54.69
N GLY A 2 -20.62 2.83 54.27
CA GLY A 2 -20.27 4.06 53.54
C GLY A 2 -20.10 3.74 52.06
N ASN A 3 -21.04 4.20 51.23
CA ASN A 3 -20.99 4.04 49.77
C ASN A 3 -19.91 4.96 49.20
N THR A 4 -18.75 4.40 48.86
CA THR A 4 -17.72 5.10 48.09
C THR A 4 -18.19 5.17 46.64
N ARG A 5 -18.57 6.36 46.19
CA ARG A 5 -18.80 6.65 44.78
C ARG A 5 -17.47 6.52 44.05
N VAL A 6 -17.33 5.49 43.22
CA VAL A 6 -16.23 5.37 42.26
C VAL A 6 -16.39 6.53 41.28
N ALA A 7 -15.51 7.52 41.37
CA ALA A 7 -15.46 8.62 40.42
C ALA A 7 -15.00 8.07 39.07
N GLU A 8 -15.89 8.12 38.09
CA GLU A 8 -15.66 7.79 36.69
C GLU A 8 -14.63 8.78 36.11
N ASN A 9 -13.37 8.37 36.04
CA ASN A 9 -12.27 9.22 35.57
C ASN A 9 -12.31 9.25 34.03
N ARG A 10 -13.17 10.11 33.46
CA ARG A 10 -13.15 10.43 32.02
C ARG A 10 -11.92 11.28 31.74
N SER A 11 -10.76 10.63 31.52
CA SER A 11 -9.57 11.31 31.03
C SER A 11 -9.91 11.95 29.70
N LYS A 12 -9.84 13.28 29.62
CA LYS A 12 -10.01 13.99 28.34
C LYS A 12 -8.86 13.60 27.40
N PRO A 13 -9.08 13.54 26.09
CA PRO A 13 -8.00 13.28 25.14
C PRO A 13 -6.94 14.38 25.23
N ASP A 14 -5.68 13.98 25.09
CA ASP A 14 -4.54 14.89 25.09
C ASP A 14 -4.66 15.91 23.95
N GLN A 15 -4.23 17.15 24.20
CA GLN A 15 -4.25 18.23 23.21
C GLN A 15 -2.82 18.71 22.96
N TYR A 16 -2.41 18.73 21.69
CA TYR A 16 -1.06 19.11 21.26
C TYR A 16 -1.09 20.31 20.33
N LEU A 17 -0.15 21.25 20.53
CA LEU A 17 0.06 22.37 19.62
C LEU A 17 1.05 21.97 18.52
N LEU A 18 0.57 21.78 17.29
CA LEU A 18 1.39 21.36 16.16
C LEU A 18 1.99 22.56 15.41
N ARG A 19 3.30 22.51 15.14
CA ARG A 19 3.98 23.43 14.22
C ARG A 19 4.12 22.76 12.86
N LEU A 20 3.24 23.12 11.92
CA LEU A 20 3.22 22.56 10.58
C LEU A 20 4.01 23.44 9.59
N PRO A 21 4.67 22.84 8.58
CA PRO A 21 5.19 23.58 7.43
C PRO A 21 4.10 24.42 6.75
N ALA A 22 4.52 25.51 6.10
CA ALA A 22 3.61 26.38 5.37
C ALA A 22 2.79 25.60 4.34
N GLY A 23 1.48 25.84 4.27
CA GLY A 23 0.55 25.22 3.33
C GLY A 23 0.15 23.76 3.63
N LEU A 24 0.84 23.05 4.54
CA LEU A 24 0.46 21.66 4.87
C LEU A 24 -0.92 21.59 5.55
N LYS A 25 -1.20 22.54 6.44
CA LYS A 25 -2.49 22.65 7.13
C LYS A 25 -3.65 22.74 6.14
N ASP A 26 -3.53 23.60 5.14
CA ASP A 26 -4.60 23.86 4.17
C ASP A 26 -4.84 22.65 3.27
N ARG A 27 -3.76 21.94 2.88
CA ARG A 27 -3.85 20.66 2.15
C ARG A 27 -4.61 19.58 2.93
N ILE A 28 -4.29 19.40 4.21
CA ILE A 28 -4.97 18.41 5.08
C ILE A 28 -6.44 18.81 5.25
N LYS A 29 -6.71 20.07 5.51
CA LYS A 29 -8.08 20.58 5.70
C LYS A 29 -8.94 20.38 4.45
N ALA A 30 -8.44 20.73 3.27
CA ALA A 30 -9.16 20.55 2.01
C ALA A 30 -9.53 19.08 1.76
N TYR A 31 -8.60 18.15 2.03
CA TYR A 31 -8.86 16.72 1.90
C TYR A 31 -9.86 16.21 2.93
N ALA A 32 -9.74 16.62 4.19
CA ALA A 32 -10.66 16.25 5.26
C ALA A 32 -12.11 16.71 4.94
N GLU A 33 -12.28 17.96 4.49
CA GLU A 33 -13.58 18.51 4.11
C GLU A 33 -14.19 17.76 2.92
N TYR A 34 -13.39 17.43 1.90
CA TYR A 34 -13.82 16.60 0.77
C TYR A 34 -14.30 15.22 1.21
N GLN A 35 -13.71 14.65 2.26
CA GLN A 35 -14.09 13.35 2.85
C GLN A 35 -15.19 13.47 3.93
N GLY A 36 -15.72 14.66 4.19
CA GLY A 36 -16.74 14.89 5.22
C GLY A 36 -16.26 14.69 6.66
N ARG A 37 -14.96 14.88 6.91
CA ARG A 37 -14.31 14.73 8.23
C ARG A 37 -13.77 16.06 8.72
N SER A 38 -13.61 16.18 10.03
CA SER A 38 -12.84 17.28 10.59
C SER A 38 -11.35 17.10 10.28
N MET A 39 -10.61 18.21 10.21
CA MET A 39 -9.16 18.17 10.04
C MET A 39 -8.48 17.32 11.12
N ASN A 40 -8.97 17.36 12.36
CA ASN A 40 -8.42 16.57 13.46
C ASN A 40 -8.65 15.07 13.27
N GLU A 41 -9.84 14.67 12.83
CA GLU A 41 -10.15 13.27 12.52
C GLU A 41 -9.25 12.74 11.41
N GLU A 42 -8.97 13.53 10.37
CA GLU A 42 -8.10 13.09 9.29
C GLU A 42 -6.63 12.98 9.73
N ILE A 43 -6.16 13.90 10.60
CA ILE A 43 -4.83 13.79 11.20
C ILE A 43 -4.72 12.51 12.03
N ILE A 44 -5.69 12.25 12.93
CA ILE A 44 -5.69 11.06 13.78
C ILE A 44 -5.74 9.80 12.91
N ARG A 45 -6.62 9.73 11.92
CA ARG A 45 -6.74 8.59 11.01
C ARG A 45 -5.41 8.27 10.30
N ILE A 46 -4.70 9.29 9.84
CA ILE A 46 -3.38 9.09 9.23
C ILE A 46 -2.39 8.59 10.28
N LEU A 47 -2.35 9.22 11.46
CA LEU A 47 -1.44 8.80 12.53
C LEU A 47 -1.69 7.35 12.99
N GLU A 48 -2.95 6.94 13.17
CA GLU A 48 -3.28 5.55 13.53
C GLU A 48 -2.90 4.56 12.42
N ARG A 49 -2.99 4.99 11.16
CA ARG A 49 -2.60 4.16 10.02
C ARG A 49 -1.08 4.01 9.91
N GLU A 50 -0.34 5.10 10.07
CA GLU A 50 1.13 5.11 9.95
C GLU A 50 1.83 4.64 11.24
N PHE A 51 1.18 4.78 12.40
CA PHE A 51 1.65 4.37 13.72
C PHE A 51 0.61 3.48 14.41
N PRO A 52 0.37 2.26 13.90
CA PRO A 52 -0.57 1.35 14.52
C PRO A 52 -0.11 0.95 15.93
N GLU A 53 -1.05 0.68 16.83
CA GLU A 53 -0.71 0.20 18.17
C GLU A 53 0.06 -1.13 18.11
N PRO A 54 1.15 -1.26 18.88
CA PRO A 54 1.87 -2.53 18.97
C PRO A 54 1.02 -3.56 19.72
N TRP A 55 1.00 -4.79 19.20
CA TRP A 55 0.33 -5.91 19.86
C TRP A 55 1.34 -6.76 20.62
N GLN A 56 0.94 -7.32 21.76
CA GLN A 56 1.72 -8.40 22.36
C GLN A 56 1.40 -9.71 21.64
N ALA A 57 2.43 -10.51 21.38
CA ALA A 57 2.27 -11.79 20.69
C ALA A 57 1.31 -12.73 21.44
N GLY A 58 1.34 -12.70 22.78
CA GLY A 58 0.41 -13.47 23.63
C GLY A 58 -1.05 -13.17 23.31
N ASP A 59 -1.43 -11.88 23.30
CA ASP A 59 -2.80 -11.45 23.02
C ASP A 59 -3.26 -11.89 21.62
N ARG A 60 -2.37 -11.83 20.64
CA ARG A 60 -2.65 -12.28 19.26
C ARG A 60 -2.84 -13.79 19.17
N PHE A 61 -2.04 -14.57 19.89
CA PHE A 61 -2.20 -16.02 19.92
C PHE A 61 -3.51 -16.44 20.61
N ASP A 62 -3.88 -15.77 21.71
CA ASP A 62 -5.14 -16.03 22.42
C ASP A 62 -6.36 -15.80 21.52
N GLU A 63 -6.34 -14.72 20.74
CA GLU A 63 -7.39 -14.43 19.76
C GLU A 63 -7.48 -15.52 18.68
N ILE A 64 -6.34 -15.93 18.10
CA ILE A 64 -6.29 -17.00 17.10
C ILE A 64 -6.80 -18.33 17.68
N PHE A 65 -6.40 -18.69 18.91
CA PHE A 65 -6.89 -19.90 19.57
C PHE A 65 -8.39 -19.85 19.86
N SER A 66 -8.91 -18.67 20.21
CA SER A 66 -10.35 -18.45 20.37
C SER A 66 -11.10 -18.73 19.07
N MET A 67 -10.64 -18.17 17.95
CA MET A 67 -11.24 -18.41 16.64
C MET A 67 -11.15 -19.88 16.22
N LEU A 68 -9.99 -20.52 16.41
CA LEU A 68 -9.80 -21.94 16.12
C LEU A 68 -10.76 -22.83 16.93
N SER A 69 -11.00 -22.48 18.20
CA SER A 69 -11.94 -23.19 19.07
C SER A 69 -13.38 -23.09 18.56
N VAL A 70 -13.76 -21.97 17.95
CA VAL A 70 -15.07 -21.80 17.29
C VAL A 70 -15.17 -22.69 16.05
N LEU A 71 -14.11 -22.75 15.24
CA LEU A 71 -14.02 -23.65 14.08
C LEU A 71 -14.17 -25.12 14.46
N GLN A 72 -13.43 -25.57 15.47
CA GLN A 72 -13.43 -26.97 15.92
C GLN A 72 -14.78 -27.45 16.45
N ARG A 73 -15.63 -26.55 16.97
CA ARG A 73 -16.96 -26.90 17.48
C ARG A 73 -18.00 -27.17 16.37
N GLY A 74 -17.60 -27.13 15.10
CA GLY A 74 -18.42 -27.53 13.95
C GLY A 74 -19.57 -26.57 13.62
N LYS A 75 -19.62 -25.40 14.25
CA LYS A 75 -20.62 -24.35 14.02
C LYS A 75 -20.15 -23.25 13.06
N SER A 76 -19.06 -23.51 12.34
CA SER A 76 -18.35 -22.47 11.60
C SER A 76 -18.56 -22.59 10.11
N GLY A 77 -18.86 -21.46 9.47
CA GLY A 77 -19.03 -21.34 8.03
C GLY A 77 -17.73 -20.97 7.31
N ARG A 78 -17.83 -20.84 5.98
CA ARG A 78 -16.72 -20.38 5.13
C ARG A 78 -16.18 -19.00 5.54
N GLU A 79 -17.06 -18.14 6.05
CA GLU A 79 -16.68 -16.80 6.53
C GLU A 79 -15.79 -16.86 7.77
N ASP A 80 -16.04 -17.80 8.69
CA ASP A 80 -15.23 -17.95 9.91
C ASP A 80 -13.82 -18.46 9.58
N VAL A 81 -13.71 -19.37 8.60
CA VAL A 81 -12.41 -19.83 8.09
C VAL A 81 -11.67 -18.68 7.42
N ALA A 82 -12.36 -17.88 6.58
CA ALA A 82 -11.76 -16.71 5.94
C ALA A 82 -11.27 -15.68 6.95
N LYS A 83 -12.03 -15.43 8.03
CA LYS A 83 -11.61 -14.57 9.15
C LYS A 83 -10.36 -15.10 9.83
N LEU A 84 -10.31 -16.39 10.18
CA LEU A 84 -9.12 -16.99 10.78
C LEU A 84 -7.88 -16.81 9.89
N VAL A 85 -8.02 -17.06 8.59
CA VAL A 85 -6.92 -16.90 7.64
C VAL A 85 -6.45 -15.45 7.57
N ALA A 86 -7.38 -14.49 7.55
CA ALA A 86 -7.06 -13.07 7.57
C ALA A 86 -6.30 -12.67 8.85
N GLU A 87 -6.77 -13.11 10.03
CA GLU A 87 -6.09 -12.82 11.31
C GLU A 87 -4.71 -13.46 11.42
N LEU A 88 -4.55 -14.68 10.90
CA LEU A 88 -3.25 -15.35 10.86
C LEU A 88 -2.28 -14.58 9.96
N LYS A 89 -2.72 -14.18 8.76
CA LYS A 89 -1.92 -13.38 7.82
C LYS A 89 -1.52 -12.05 8.46
N GLU A 90 -2.46 -11.35 9.08
CA GLU A 90 -2.22 -10.06 9.74
C GLU A 90 -1.22 -10.17 10.90
N THR A 91 -1.27 -11.30 11.62
CA THR A 91 -0.32 -11.59 12.69
C THR A 91 1.09 -11.84 12.14
N ILE A 92 1.22 -12.62 11.06
CA ILE A 92 2.52 -12.87 10.40
C ILE A 92 3.10 -11.55 9.88
N VAL A 93 2.29 -10.73 9.20
CA VAL A 93 2.70 -9.39 8.72
C VAL A 93 3.09 -8.50 9.90
N GLY A 94 2.35 -8.56 11.01
CA GLY A 94 2.67 -7.83 12.24
C GLY A 94 3.99 -8.26 12.89
N ILE A 95 4.33 -9.56 12.83
CA ILE A 95 5.62 -10.06 13.31
C ILE A 95 6.75 -9.56 12.40
N TYR A 96 6.54 -9.65 11.08
CA TYR A 96 7.48 -9.19 10.06
C TYR A 96 7.78 -7.69 10.18
N SER A 97 6.74 -6.85 10.34
CA SER A 97 6.88 -5.40 10.47
C SER A 97 7.38 -4.94 11.83
N GLY A 98 7.47 -5.84 12.82
CA GLY A 98 7.84 -5.50 14.19
C GLY A 98 6.70 -4.89 15.02
N ARG A 99 5.47 -4.80 14.49
CA ARG A 99 4.28 -4.38 15.24
C ARG A 99 3.91 -5.37 16.35
N VAL A 100 4.15 -6.66 16.14
CA VAL A 100 3.97 -7.70 17.17
C VAL A 100 5.22 -7.80 18.02
N GLN A 101 5.06 -7.47 19.30
CA GLN A 101 6.09 -7.48 20.34
C GLN A 101 6.00 -8.73 21.22
N GLY A 102 7.01 -8.97 22.05
CA GLY A 102 7.02 -10.12 22.99
C GLY A 102 7.57 -11.43 22.40
N LEU A 103 8.03 -11.43 21.14
CA LEU A 103 8.85 -12.50 20.57
C LEU A 103 10.33 -12.14 20.68
N ASP A 104 11.16 -13.17 20.92
CA ASP A 104 12.60 -13.02 20.81
C ASP A 104 13.03 -12.82 19.35
N ASP A 105 14.22 -12.23 19.17
CA ASP A 105 14.69 -11.86 17.84
C ASP A 105 14.95 -13.06 16.93
N ASP A 106 15.28 -14.23 17.47
CA ASP A 106 15.49 -15.42 16.65
C ASP A 106 14.18 -15.95 16.07
N THR A 107 13.17 -16.08 16.91
CA THR A 107 11.83 -16.44 16.49
C THR A 107 11.29 -15.46 15.45
N ARG A 108 11.45 -14.14 15.67
CA ARG A 108 11.05 -13.12 14.70
C ARG A 108 11.76 -13.33 13.36
N ARG A 109 13.09 -13.43 13.35
CA ARG A 109 13.88 -13.63 12.12
C ARG A 109 13.45 -14.87 11.34
N ARG A 110 13.20 -15.98 12.03
CA ARG A 110 12.77 -17.23 11.38
C ARG A 110 11.41 -17.09 10.71
N ILE A 111 10.45 -16.47 11.39
CA ILE A 111 9.11 -16.22 10.84
C ILE A 111 9.21 -15.26 9.65
N SER A 112 9.97 -14.17 9.79
CA SER A 112 10.19 -13.20 8.71
C SER A 112 10.77 -13.86 7.46
N LYS A 113 11.83 -14.65 7.60
CA LYS A 113 12.45 -15.36 6.47
C LYS A 113 11.48 -16.28 5.75
N GLN A 114 10.69 -17.06 6.49
CA GLN A 114 9.69 -17.95 5.89
C GLN A 114 8.58 -17.17 5.16
N TYR A 115 8.20 -16.00 5.68
CA TYR A 115 7.21 -15.16 5.05
C TYR A 115 7.75 -14.53 3.75
N GLU A 116 9.00 -14.06 3.75
CA GLU A 116 9.69 -13.57 2.54
C GLU A 116 9.75 -14.65 1.45
N GLU A 117 10.23 -15.86 1.80
CA GLU A 117 10.29 -17.00 0.86
C GLU A 117 8.92 -17.43 0.33
N TRP A 118 7.85 -17.22 1.10
CA TRP A 118 6.49 -17.46 0.62
C TRP A 118 6.03 -16.35 -0.32
N GLN A 119 6.28 -15.08 0.01
CA GLN A 119 5.93 -13.94 -0.84
C GLN A 119 6.63 -13.99 -2.20
N GLU A 120 7.91 -14.36 -2.24
CA GLU A 120 8.65 -14.55 -3.49
C GLU A 120 8.00 -15.62 -4.37
N ARG A 121 7.66 -16.78 -3.79
CA ARG A 121 7.01 -17.87 -4.54
C ARG A 121 5.62 -17.51 -5.05
N GLU A 122 4.82 -16.80 -4.25
CA GLU A 122 3.51 -16.34 -4.72
C GLU A 122 3.64 -15.34 -5.87
N PHE A 123 4.62 -14.42 -5.77
CA PHE A 123 4.87 -13.44 -6.83
C PHE A 123 5.36 -14.10 -8.12
N GLU A 124 6.28 -15.07 -8.03
CA GLU A 124 6.72 -15.87 -9.17
C GLU A 124 5.54 -16.63 -9.80
N TYR A 125 4.69 -17.26 -8.99
CA TYR A 125 3.50 -17.98 -9.46
C TYR A 125 2.49 -17.05 -10.15
N GLU A 126 2.24 -15.86 -9.60
CA GLU A 126 1.38 -14.85 -10.22
C GLU A 126 1.99 -14.33 -11.53
N GLN A 127 3.30 -14.11 -11.59
CA GLN A 127 3.99 -13.74 -12.82
C GLN A 127 3.93 -14.82 -13.89
N ASP A 128 4.11 -16.09 -13.50
CA ASP A 128 4.04 -17.23 -14.41
C ASP A 128 2.63 -17.36 -14.99
N ILE A 129 1.59 -17.33 -14.16
CA ILE A 129 0.19 -17.33 -14.63
C ILE A 129 -0.08 -16.16 -15.58
N ALA A 130 0.34 -14.95 -15.21
CA ALA A 130 0.12 -13.78 -16.04
C ALA A 130 0.84 -13.92 -17.39
N SER A 131 2.08 -14.44 -17.38
CA SER A 131 2.85 -14.69 -18.61
C SER A 131 2.26 -15.77 -19.51
N GLU A 132 1.55 -16.76 -18.94
CA GLU A 132 0.82 -17.78 -19.70
C GLU A 132 -0.49 -17.27 -20.31
N GLU A 133 -1.09 -16.22 -19.73
CA GLU A 133 -2.33 -15.60 -20.22
C GLU A 133 -2.06 -14.51 -21.28
N TYR A 134 -0.88 -13.90 -21.26
CA TYR A 134 -0.49 -12.86 -22.22
C TYR A 134 0.02 -13.43 -23.54
N ASP A 135 -0.48 -12.89 -24.65
CA ASP A 135 0.19 -13.07 -25.94
C ASP A 135 1.52 -12.29 -25.99
N ALA A 136 2.36 -12.60 -26.99
CA ALA A 136 3.68 -12.00 -27.12
C ALA A 136 3.68 -10.46 -27.16
N VAL A 137 2.57 -9.84 -27.58
CA VAL A 137 2.41 -8.39 -27.64
C VAL A 137 2.08 -7.83 -26.25
N GLU A 138 1.20 -8.51 -25.51
CA GLU A 138 0.83 -8.15 -24.14
C GLU A 138 2.02 -8.25 -23.18
N ASP A 139 2.85 -9.30 -23.32
CA ASP A 139 4.05 -9.50 -22.51
C ASP A 139 5.11 -8.39 -22.77
N GLU A 140 5.32 -8.03 -24.04
CA GLU A 140 6.21 -6.92 -24.42
C GLU A 140 5.69 -5.56 -23.89
N SER A 141 4.37 -5.36 -23.91
CA SER A 141 3.72 -4.14 -23.40
C SER A 141 3.84 -4.02 -21.89
N LEU A 142 3.62 -5.12 -21.16
CA LEU A 142 3.73 -5.18 -19.71
C LEU A 142 5.16 -4.91 -19.26
N ARG A 143 6.15 -5.55 -19.89
CA ARG A 143 7.58 -5.35 -19.60
C ARG A 143 8.03 -3.90 -19.80
N ARG A 144 7.50 -3.21 -20.81
CA ARG A 144 7.91 -1.82 -21.12
C ARG A 144 7.13 -0.75 -20.36
N THR A 145 5.83 -0.96 -20.14
CA THR A 145 4.93 0.11 -19.66
C THR A 145 4.35 -0.17 -18.28
N GLY A 146 4.52 -1.38 -17.74
CA GLY A 146 3.84 -1.84 -16.52
C GLY A 146 2.35 -2.12 -16.74
N ARG A 147 1.86 -2.14 -17.98
CA ARG A 147 0.48 -2.46 -18.36
C ARG A 147 0.43 -3.37 -19.59
N SER A 148 -0.50 -4.31 -19.62
CA SER A 148 -0.68 -5.28 -20.73
C SER A 148 -1.56 -4.75 -21.87
N GLU A 149 -1.62 -3.42 -22.07
CA GLU A 149 -2.49 -2.82 -23.08
C GLU A 149 -2.02 -3.14 -24.52
N LYS A 150 -2.94 -3.52 -25.41
CA LYS A 150 -2.64 -3.72 -26.84
C LYS A 150 -2.71 -2.41 -27.60
N PHE A 151 -1.56 -1.89 -28.04
CA PHE A 151 -1.51 -0.75 -28.94
C PHE A 151 -1.65 -1.21 -30.40
N VAL A 152 -2.60 -0.64 -31.15
CA VAL A 152 -2.76 -0.82 -32.60
C VAL A 152 -2.70 0.54 -33.27
N TYR A 153 -1.75 0.73 -34.19
CA TYR A 153 -1.51 2.02 -34.84
C TYR A 153 -2.17 2.08 -36.24
N PRO A 154 -2.45 3.30 -36.76
CA PRO A 154 -3.06 3.48 -38.09
C PRO A 154 -2.28 2.85 -39.25
N ASN A 155 -0.97 2.66 -39.08
CA ASN A 155 -0.09 1.99 -40.05
C ASN A 155 -0.15 0.45 -39.98
N GLY A 156 -1.00 -0.11 -39.11
CA GLY A 156 -1.18 -1.55 -38.92
C GLY A 156 -0.18 -2.22 -37.98
N THR A 157 0.75 -1.45 -37.37
CA THR A 157 1.68 -2.00 -36.37
C THR A 157 0.98 -2.25 -35.03
N VAL A 158 1.43 -3.29 -34.32
CA VAL A 158 0.87 -3.74 -33.05
C VAL A 158 1.99 -3.85 -32.00
N GLY A 159 1.73 -3.40 -30.77
CA GLY A 159 2.68 -3.45 -29.66
C GLY A 159 3.46 -2.14 -29.45
N PRO A 160 4.23 -2.02 -28.36
CA PRO A 160 4.96 -0.79 -28.02
C PRO A 160 6.04 -0.50 -29.07
N GLN A 161 5.99 0.68 -29.71
CA GLN A 161 6.95 1.02 -30.76
C GLN A 161 8.36 1.27 -30.20
N HIS A 162 9.36 0.69 -30.87
CA HIS A 162 10.78 0.80 -30.52
C HIS A 162 11.40 2.15 -30.95
N GLU A 163 10.81 2.81 -31.95
CA GLU A 163 11.26 4.09 -32.46
C GLU A 163 10.08 5.04 -32.57
N TRP A 164 10.26 6.26 -32.10
CA TRP A 164 9.34 7.35 -32.37
C TRP A 164 9.37 7.61 -33.88
N GLN A 165 8.40 7.07 -34.62
CA GLN A 165 8.18 7.45 -36.01
C GLN A 165 7.23 8.64 -36.01
N PRO A 166 7.69 9.85 -36.39
CA PRO A 166 6.78 10.96 -36.58
C PRO A 166 5.73 10.53 -37.59
N VAL A 167 4.47 10.61 -37.20
CA VAL A 167 3.36 10.50 -38.14
C VAL A 167 3.64 11.55 -39.23
N GLU A 168 3.78 11.14 -40.49
CA GLU A 168 3.86 12.07 -41.62
C GLU A 168 2.54 12.85 -41.64
N ARG A 169 2.56 13.98 -40.95
CA ARG A 169 1.46 14.91 -40.85
C ARG A 169 1.42 15.65 -42.18
N GLY A 170 0.44 15.30 -43.01
CA GLY A 170 0.07 16.12 -44.15
C GLY A 170 0.01 17.59 -43.73
N GLU A 171 0.89 18.37 -44.35
CA GLU A 171 0.96 19.82 -44.47
C GLU A 171 0.29 20.65 -43.35
N GLY A 172 1.13 21.20 -42.45
CA GLY A 172 0.73 22.30 -41.56
C GLY A 172 1.38 22.25 -40.18
N THR A 173 2.65 22.62 -40.07
CA THR A 173 3.30 22.91 -38.77
C THR A 173 3.17 24.40 -38.44
N PRO A 174 2.68 24.79 -37.25
CA PRO A 174 3.15 26.00 -36.60
C PRO A 174 4.42 25.66 -35.81
N SER A 175 5.50 26.37 -36.09
CA SER A 175 6.73 26.37 -35.29
C SER A 175 6.39 26.72 -33.84
N VAL A 176 6.84 25.90 -32.90
CA VAL A 176 6.88 26.27 -31.48
C VAL A 176 8.34 26.27 -31.09
N ASP A 177 8.81 27.45 -30.73
CA ASP A 177 10.13 27.74 -30.20
C ASP A 177 10.53 26.73 -29.11
N ASP A 178 11.71 26.15 -29.26
CA ASP A 178 12.30 25.17 -28.35
C ASP A 178 12.74 25.88 -27.05
N PRO A 179 12.19 25.55 -25.86
CA PRO A 179 12.48 26.27 -24.62
C PRO A 179 13.70 25.72 -23.86
N PHE A 180 14.56 24.92 -24.50
CA PHE A 180 15.80 24.40 -23.90
C PHE A 180 17.04 25.01 -24.58
N GLU A 181 17.29 26.30 -24.33
CA GLU A 181 18.66 26.82 -24.38
C GLU A 181 19.39 26.34 -23.12
N ASP A 182 20.39 25.47 -23.30
CA ASP A 182 21.29 24.97 -22.25
C ASP A 182 22.22 26.11 -21.77
N PRO A 183 22.22 26.49 -20.48
CA PRO A 183 22.86 27.71 -20.00
C PRO A 183 24.39 27.62 -19.79
N PHE A 184 25.10 26.71 -20.47
CA PHE A 184 26.55 26.54 -20.30
C PHE A 184 27.30 26.18 -21.59
N GLU A 185 27.44 27.13 -22.52
CA GLU A 185 28.58 27.15 -23.46
C GLU A 185 29.16 28.57 -23.58
N ASP A 186 29.99 28.94 -22.60
CA ASP A 186 30.95 30.04 -22.69
C ASP A 186 32.25 29.57 -23.37
N ASP A 187 32.81 30.47 -24.20
CA ASP A 187 34.20 30.56 -24.66
C ASP A 187 34.83 29.37 -25.41
N LYS A 188 34.91 29.47 -26.75
CA LYS A 188 36.19 29.39 -27.50
C LYS A 188 36.15 30.11 -28.87
N LYS A 189 36.92 31.20 -28.93
CA LYS A 189 37.56 31.88 -30.08
C LYS A 189 36.74 32.82 -30.97
#